data_AF-A0A2E9IX13-F1
#
_entry.id   AF-A0A2E9IX13-F1
#
_cell.length_a   1.000
_cell.length_b   1.000
_cell.length_c   1.000
_cell.angle_alpha   90.00
_cell.angle_beta   90.00
_cell.angle_gamma   90.00
#
_symmetry.space_group_name_H-M   'P 1'
#
loop_
_entity.id
_entity.type
_entity.pdbx_description
1 polymer ?
#
loop_
_entity_poly.entity_id
_entity_poly.type
_entity_poly.pdbx_seq_one_letter_code
_entity_poly.pdbx_strand_id
1 'polypeptide(L)'
;MSAIEYVKSDAFAHLKVSPDIWFYMSHQVDQHAHEAHTHNYLELAFILGGSARHITVQGESLCCPGQLVVVPEGAWHAYANCQRLELVNLLFSPRLLGHELAWLEEDAVMRRLLGIELNRHVKELFKIDLLKSDMERLRASLAALESAYRAGANKPSMVAKILNVLEAVRPSFVHNAPAPMASNGMHPTVMRGMDLLGAADRGRMDIVESSRVLKFESELFSSLIPSGPSLLSLKNFHQVFLVPASGLLFALDAIFTGGFA
;
A
#
# COMPACT_ATOMS: atom_id res chain seq x y z
N MET A 1 -13.59 -21.42 -6.31
CA MET A 1 -13.63 -19.97 -6.00
C MET A 1 -12.22 -19.43 -6.16
N SER A 2 -12.07 -18.24 -6.77
CA SER A 2 -10.77 -17.57 -6.91
C SER A 2 -10.26 -17.15 -5.53
N ALA A 3 -8.95 -17.26 -5.28
CA ALA A 3 -8.34 -16.85 -4.01
C ALA A 3 -8.33 -15.32 -3.80
N ILE A 4 -8.37 -14.59 -4.91
CA ILE A 4 -8.39 -13.13 -4.95
C ILE A 4 -9.68 -12.72 -5.66
N GLU A 5 -10.47 -11.88 -5.01
CA GLU A 5 -11.68 -11.29 -5.55
C GLU A 5 -11.37 -9.86 -5.98
N TYR A 6 -11.77 -9.55 -7.21
CA TYR A 6 -11.64 -8.21 -7.78
C TYR A 6 -12.94 -7.45 -7.50
N VAL A 7 -12.88 -6.45 -6.62
CA VAL A 7 -13.99 -5.53 -6.40
C VAL A 7 -13.72 -4.29 -7.24
N LYS A 8 -14.42 -4.18 -8.37
CA LYS A 8 -14.31 -3.03 -9.28
C LYS A 8 -15.36 -1.99 -8.88
N SER A 9 -14.92 -0.77 -8.57
CA SER A 9 -15.77 0.42 -8.67
C SER A 9 -15.51 1.11 -10.01
N ASP A 10 -16.39 2.03 -10.42
CA ASP A 10 -16.37 2.67 -11.74
C ASP A 10 -15.05 3.42 -12.08
N ALA A 11 -14.12 3.54 -11.12
CA ALA A 11 -12.80 4.15 -11.33
C ALA A 11 -11.62 3.35 -10.75
N PHE A 12 -11.82 2.38 -9.84
CA PHE A 12 -10.72 1.73 -9.11
C PHE A 12 -10.91 0.23 -8.87
N ALA A 13 -9.77 -0.46 -8.78
CA ALA A 13 -9.69 -1.85 -8.44
C ALA A 13 -9.27 -2.01 -6.98
N HIS A 14 -10.03 -2.77 -6.21
CA HIS A 14 -9.62 -3.21 -4.89
C HIS A 14 -9.56 -4.75 -4.86
N LEU A 15 -8.35 -5.27 -4.65
CA LEU A 15 -8.12 -6.70 -4.57
C LEU A 15 -8.30 -7.18 -3.14
N LYS A 16 -9.25 -8.11 -2.94
CA LYS A 16 -9.46 -8.75 -1.65
C LYS A 16 -9.01 -10.19 -1.71
N VAL A 17 -8.09 -10.57 -0.82
CA VAL A 17 -7.93 -11.98 -0.48
C VAL A 17 -9.13 -12.38 0.38
N SER A 18 -9.76 -13.51 0.04
CA SER A 18 -10.89 -14.06 0.78
C SER A 18 -10.54 -14.24 2.26
N PRO A 19 -11.45 -13.98 3.22
CA PRO A 19 -11.18 -14.11 4.66
C PRO A 19 -10.66 -15.49 5.11
N ASP A 20 -10.97 -16.53 4.35
CA ASP A 20 -10.53 -17.90 4.65
C ASP A 20 -9.10 -18.18 4.18
N ILE A 21 -8.51 -17.29 3.38
CA ILE A 21 -7.16 -17.41 2.84
C ILE A 21 -6.21 -16.61 3.69
N TRP A 22 -5.34 -17.35 4.39
CA TRP A 22 -4.37 -16.79 5.31
C TRP A 22 -3.06 -16.40 4.61
N PHE A 23 -2.73 -17.08 3.51
CA PHE A 23 -1.51 -16.89 2.73
C PHE A 23 -1.77 -17.18 1.25
N TYR A 24 -1.29 -16.31 0.37
CA TYR A 24 -1.27 -16.55 -1.07
C TYR A 24 0.11 -16.28 -1.64
N MET A 25 0.51 -17.07 -2.63
CA MET A 25 1.76 -16.91 -3.35
C MET A 25 1.50 -16.98 -4.85
N SER A 26 2.13 -16.09 -5.59
CA SER A 26 2.21 -16.17 -7.05
C SER A 26 3.63 -15.94 -7.54
N HIS A 27 4.05 -16.76 -8.50
CA HIS A 27 5.27 -16.56 -9.26
C HIS A 27 4.85 -16.23 -10.70
N GLN A 28 5.14 -15.01 -11.13
CA GLN A 28 4.80 -14.51 -12.45
C GLN A 28 6.08 -14.35 -13.26
N VAL A 29 6.15 -15.04 -14.39
CA VAL A 29 7.20 -14.90 -15.39
C VAL A 29 6.60 -14.13 -16.56
N ASP A 30 7.29 -13.08 -17.03
CA ASP A 30 6.82 -12.17 -18.08
C ASP A 30 5.51 -11.44 -17.70
N GLN A 31 5.47 -10.94 -16.47
CA GLN A 31 4.34 -10.17 -15.94
C GLN A 31 4.09 -8.93 -16.81
N HIS A 32 2.85 -8.78 -17.25
CA HIS A 32 2.39 -7.60 -17.97
C HIS A 32 2.09 -6.43 -17.02
N ALA A 33 1.76 -5.28 -17.60
CA ALA A 33 1.29 -4.13 -16.83
C ALA A 33 0.11 -4.55 -15.93
N HIS A 34 0.11 -4.05 -14.71
CA HIS A 34 -0.96 -4.27 -13.76
C HIS A 34 -1.61 -2.93 -13.45
N GLU A 35 -2.93 -2.87 -13.63
CA GLU A 35 -3.73 -1.68 -13.34
C GLU A 35 -3.55 -1.22 -11.89
N ALA A 36 -3.75 0.08 -11.67
CA ALA A 36 -3.68 0.68 -10.36
C ALA A 36 -4.73 0.08 -9.41
N HIS A 37 -4.31 -0.31 -8.22
CA HIS A 37 -5.17 -0.95 -7.25
C HIS A 37 -4.69 -0.74 -5.81
N THR A 38 -5.53 -1.13 -4.87
CA THR A 38 -5.20 -1.32 -3.45
C THR A 38 -5.59 -2.74 -3.04
N HIS A 39 -5.08 -3.22 -1.90
CA HIS A 39 -5.38 -4.55 -1.41
C HIS A 39 -5.47 -4.65 0.12
N ASN A 40 -6.16 -5.68 0.63
CA ASN A 40 -6.40 -5.93 2.05
C ASN A 40 -5.36 -6.84 2.75
N TYR A 41 -4.15 -6.92 2.19
CA TYR A 41 -3.06 -7.77 2.66
C TYR A 41 -1.73 -7.04 2.58
N LEU A 42 -0.72 -7.52 3.31
CA LEU A 42 0.68 -7.14 3.09
C LEU A 42 1.22 -7.92 1.90
N GLU A 43 1.81 -7.24 0.93
CA GLU A 43 2.48 -7.85 -0.22
C GLU A 43 4.00 -7.66 -0.12
N LEU A 44 4.73 -8.77 -0.24
CA LEU A 44 6.17 -8.79 -0.45
C LEU A 44 6.43 -9.23 -1.90
N ALA A 45 6.82 -8.28 -2.76
CA ALA A 45 7.11 -8.53 -4.16
C ALA A 45 8.63 -8.59 -4.39
N PHE A 46 9.13 -9.80 -4.65
CA PHE A 46 10.53 -10.06 -4.97
C PHE A 46 10.74 -9.96 -6.48
N ILE A 47 11.50 -8.96 -6.92
CA ILE A 47 11.82 -8.77 -8.35
C ILE A 47 13.02 -9.64 -8.70
N LEU A 48 12.80 -10.66 -9.53
CA LEU A 48 13.79 -11.68 -9.87
C LEU A 48 14.39 -11.50 -11.27
N GLY A 49 13.70 -10.79 -12.15
CA GLY A 49 14.10 -10.62 -13.55
C GLY A 49 13.37 -9.46 -14.22
N GLY A 50 13.92 -8.99 -15.35
CA GLY A 50 13.34 -7.91 -16.14
C GLY A 50 13.30 -6.56 -15.43
N SER A 51 12.36 -5.71 -15.85
CA SER A 51 12.12 -4.41 -15.21
C SER A 51 10.69 -3.93 -15.41
N ALA A 52 10.25 -2.98 -14.58
CA ALA A 52 8.98 -2.27 -14.74
C ALA A 52 9.02 -0.90 -14.07
N ARG A 53 8.18 0.04 -14.51
CA ARG A 53 7.87 1.24 -13.73
C ARG A 53 6.85 0.86 -12.66
N HIS A 54 7.19 1.07 -11.41
CA HIS A 54 6.28 0.94 -10.28
C HIS A 54 5.80 2.32 -9.88
N ILE A 55 4.49 2.48 -9.96
CA ILE A 55 3.79 3.75 -9.76
C ILE A 55 3.16 3.69 -8.38
N THR A 56 3.46 4.67 -7.54
CA THR A 56 2.94 4.78 -6.17
C THR A 56 2.51 6.20 -5.86
N VAL A 57 1.96 6.40 -4.68
CA VAL A 57 1.65 7.73 -4.15
C VAL A 57 2.88 8.60 -3.91
N GLN A 58 4.09 8.05 -3.87
CA GLN A 58 5.32 8.85 -3.81
C GLN A 58 5.89 9.20 -5.19
N GLY A 59 5.40 8.56 -6.27
CA GLY A 59 5.81 8.84 -7.63
C GLY A 59 6.05 7.57 -8.42
N GLU A 60 6.79 7.71 -9.51
CA GLU A 60 7.17 6.58 -10.35
C GLU A 60 8.64 6.25 -10.12
N SER A 61 8.95 4.97 -9.95
CA SER A 61 10.33 4.48 -9.81
C SER A 61 10.52 3.18 -10.58
N LEU A 62 11.73 2.95 -11.07
CA LEU A 62 12.05 1.69 -11.74
C LEU A 62 12.14 0.57 -10.69
N CYS A 63 11.61 -0.61 -11.05
CA CYS A 63 11.86 -1.87 -10.37
C CYS A 63 12.85 -2.70 -11.18
N CYS A 64 13.86 -3.23 -10.52
CA CYS A 64 14.96 -4.00 -11.09
C CYS A 64 15.17 -5.31 -10.33
N PRO A 65 15.84 -6.32 -10.94
CA PRO A 65 16.12 -7.58 -10.28
C PRO A 65 16.99 -7.40 -9.04
N GLY A 66 16.70 -8.16 -8.00
CA GLY A 66 17.36 -8.01 -6.70
C GLY A 66 16.71 -6.94 -5.82
N GLN A 67 15.49 -6.51 -6.12
CA GLN A 67 14.72 -5.63 -5.23
C GLN A 67 13.61 -6.40 -4.54
N LEU A 68 13.37 -6.05 -3.28
CA LEU A 68 12.14 -6.39 -2.57
C LEU A 68 11.30 -5.12 -2.44
N VAL A 69 10.06 -5.18 -2.92
CA VAL A 69 9.05 -4.15 -2.71
C VAL A 69 8.11 -4.63 -1.60
N VAL A 70 7.93 -3.81 -0.57
CA VAL A 70 6.99 -4.05 0.51
C VAL A 70 5.82 -3.12 0.33
N VAL A 71 4.64 -3.69 0.06
CA VAL A 71 3.40 -2.96 -0.18
C VAL A 71 2.45 -3.28 0.97
N PRO A 72 2.22 -2.34 1.90
CA PRO A 72 1.33 -2.59 3.01
C PRO A 72 -0.14 -2.63 2.58
N GLU A 73 -0.97 -3.14 3.46
CA GLU A 73 -2.42 -3.09 3.30
C GLU A 73 -2.91 -1.67 3.01
N GLY A 74 -3.80 -1.54 2.02
CA GLY A 74 -4.40 -0.28 1.59
C GLY A 74 -3.51 0.62 0.74
N ALA A 75 -2.22 0.28 0.56
CA ALA A 75 -1.34 1.07 -0.29
C ALA A 75 -1.78 0.99 -1.77
N TRP A 76 -1.81 2.15 -2.42
CA TRP A 76 -2.09 2.26 -3.84
C TRP A 76 -0.82 2.07 -4.65
N HIS A 77 -0.86 1.20 -5.65
CA HIS A 77 0.24 0.99 -6.58
C HIS A 77 -0.20 0.43 -7.94
N ALA A 78 0.68 0.55 -8.94
CA ALA A 78 0.52 -0.04 -10.27
C ALA A 78 1.88 -0.46 -10.85
N TYR A 79 1.86 -1.38 -11.83
CA TYR A 79 3.03 -1.69 -12.65
C TYR A 79 2.78 -1.29 -14.10
N ALA A 80 3.70 -0.55 -14.71
CA ALA A 80 3.63 -0.11 -16.10
C ALA A 80 4.95 -0.37 -16.83
N ASN A 81 4.90 -0.41 -18.16
CA ASN A 81 6.08 -0.60 -19.01
C ASN A 81 6.91 -1.83 -18.61
N CYS A 82 6.25 -2.94 -18.27
CA CYS A 82 6.92 -4.18 -17.88
C CYS A 82 7.70 -4.76 -19.06
N GLN A 83 8.97 -5.07 -18.84
CA GLN A 83 9.86 -5.68 -19.82
C GLN A 83 10.41 -6.98 -19.25
N ARG A 84 9.79 -8.11 -19.61
CA ARG A 84 10.13 -9.45 -19.11
C ARG A 84 10.20 -9.51 -17.58
N LEU A 85 9.28 -8.81 -16.92
CA LEU A 85 9.26 -8.71 -15.46
C LEU A 85 8.99 -10.10 -14.88
N GLU A 86 9.90 -10.56 -14.04
CA GLU A 86 9.74 -11.78 -13.26
C GLU A 86 9.67 -11.40 -11.79
N LEU A 87 8.60 -11.81 -11.12
CA LEU A 87 8.42 -11.54 -9.71
C LEU A 87 7.76 -12.68 -8.96
N VAL A 88 8.04 -12.74 -7.67
CA VAL A 88 7.35 -13.60 -6.72
C VAL A 88 6.65 -12.70 -5.70
N ASN A 89 5.33 -12.82 -5.61
CA ASN A 89 4.52 -12.14 -4.62
C ASN A 89 4.17 -13.10 -3.49
N LEU A 90 4.45 -12.66 -2.27
CA LEU A 90 3.95 -13.29 -1.05
C LEU A 90 2.91 -12.36 -0.41
N LEU A 91 1.66 -12.82 -0.32
CA LEU A 91 0.55 -12.06 0.20
C LEU A 91 0.18 -12.57 1.59
N PHE A 92 0.45 -11.76 2.60
CA PHE A 92 0.21 -12.08 4.00
C PHE A 92 -1.10 -11.42 4.44
N SER A 93 -2.10 -12.24 4.73
CA SER A 93 -3.36 -11.73 5.28
C SER A 93 -3.14 -11.13 6.68
N PRO A 94 -4.04 -10.23 7.12
CA PRO A 94 -4.05 -9.77 8.51
C PRO A 94 -4.15 -10.92 9.52
N ARG A 95 -4.82 -12.03 9.15
CA ARG A 95 -4.93 -13.24 9.99
C ARG A 95 -3.57 -13.92 10.19
N LEU A 96 -2.79 -14.11 9.14
CA LEU A 96 -1.44 -14.69 9.25
C LEU A 96 -0.55 -13.81 10.14
N LEU A 97 -0.58 -12.50 9.92
CA LEU A 97 0.22 -11.53 10.69
C LEU A 97 -0.20 -11.48 12.16
N GLY A 98 -1.51 -11.45 12.44
CA GLY A 98 -2.07 -11.34 13.79
C GLY A 98 -2.14 -12.63 14.59
N HIS A 99 -1.83 -13.79 13.98
CA HIS A 99 -1.84 -15.08 14.67
C HIS A 99 -0.50 -15.81 14.53
N GLU A 100 -0.23 -16.41 13.37
CA GLU A 100 0.92 -17.31 13.24
C GLU A 100 2.28 -16.60 13.21
N LEU A 101 2.28 -15.32 12.85
CA LEU A 101 3.47 -14.47 12.85
C LEU A 101 3.43 -13.35 13.91
N ALA A 102 2.43 -13.33 14.80
CA ALA A 102 2.25 -12.26 15.77
C ALA A 102 3.48 -12.09 16.69
N TRP A 103 4.11 -13.21 17.07
CA TRP A 103 5.30 -13.24 17.90
C TRP A 103 6.53 -12.57 17.26
N LEU A 104 6.53 -12.33 15.93
CA LEU A 104 7.58 -11.58 15.26
C LEU A 104 7.60 -10.08 15.61
N GLU A 105 6.56 -9.57 16.27
CA GLU A 105 6.56 -8.20 16.81
C GLU A 105 7.70 -7.97 17.82
N GLU A 106 8.13 -9.01 18.52
CA GLU A 106 9.24 -8.93 19.51
C GLU A 106 10.61 -8.72 18.84
N ASP A 107 10.73 -9.02 17.54
CA ASP A 107 11.95 -8.78 16.77
C ASP A 107 11.85 -7.44 16.02
N ALA A 108 12.72 -6.48 16.38
CA ALA A 108 12.66 -5.13 15.82
C ALA A 108 12.80 -5.09 14.28
N VAL A 109 13.54 -6.03 13.68
CA VAL A 109 13.70 -6.10 12.22
C VAL A 109 12.43 -6.64 11.58
N MET A 110 11.89 -7.74 12.09
CA MET A 110 10.68 -8.36 11.53
C MET A 110 9.44 -7.51 11.76
N ARG A 111 9.30 -6.92 12.95
CA ARG A 111 8.28 -5.92 13.25
C ARG A 111 8.22 -4.83 12.19
N ARG A 112 9.40 -4.31 11.82
CA ARG A 112 9.51 -3.24 10.83
C ARG A 112 9.25 -3.72 9.40
N LEU A 113 9.85 -4.85 9.00
CA LEU A 113 9.69 -5.44 7.66
C LEU A 113 8.22 -5.76 7.37
N LEU A 114 7.52 -6.36 8.35
CA LEU A 114 6.14 -6.81 8.22
C LEU A 114 5.13 -5.73 8.64
N GLY A 115 5.61 -4.61 9.20
CA GLY A 115 4.77 -3.57 9.77
C GLY A 115 3.81 -4.11 10.84
N ILE A 116 4.20 -5.11 11.63
CA ILE A 116 3.38 -5.65 12.73
C ILE A 116 3.59 -4.75 13.94
N GLU A 117 3.13 -3.51 13.87
CA GLU A 117 3.16 -2.59 15.02
C GLU A 117 1.75 -2.41 15.56
N LEU A 118 1.57 -2.68 16.85
CA LEU A 118 0.38 -2.23 17.58
C LEU A 118 0.33 -0.69 17.54
N ASN A 119 -0.70 -0.13 16.90
CA ASN A 119 -1.10 1.29 16.94
C ASN A 119 -0.45 2.28 15.94
N ARG A 120 0.13 1.84 14.81
CA ARG A 120 0.43 2.75 13.68
C ARG A 120 -0.51 2.51 12.50
N HIS A 121 -1.34 3.52 12.20
CA HIS A 121 -2.30 3.48 11.09
C HIS A 121 -1.67 3.75 9.72
N VAL A 122 -0.40 4.17 9.67
CA VAL A 122 0.28 4.48 8.40
C VAL A 122 1.49 3.57 8.25
N LYS A 123 1.36 2.59 7.37
CA LYS A 123 2.47 1.77 6.89
C LYS A 123 2.86 2.29 5.52
N GLU A 124 4.15 2.51 5.31
CA GLU A 124 4.64 3.03 4.04
C GLU A 124 5.01 1.90 3.10
N LEU A 125 4.70 2.09 1.82
CA LEU A 125 5.30 1.32 0.76
C LEU A 125 6.77 1.73 0.64
N PHE A 126 7.67 0.75 0.71
CA PHE A 126 9.09 0.98 0.51
C PHE A 126 9.74 -0.13 -0.31
N LYS A 127 10.96 0.14 -0.76
CA LYS A 127 11.81 -0.80 -1.49
C LYS A 127 13.12 -0.96 -0.76
N ILE A 128 13.69 -2.16 -0.84
CA ILE A 128 15.07 -2.41 -0.46
C ILE A 128 15.80 -3.09 -1.61
N ASP A 129 17.07 -2.76 -1.76
CA ASP A 129 17.97 -3.55 -2.59
C ASP A 129 18.45 -4.76 -1.78
N LEU A 130 18.33 -5.94 -2.36
CA LEU A 130 18.80 -7.19 -1.77
C LEU A 130 20.29 -7.36 -2.10
N LEU A 131 21.06 -7.74 -1.08
CA LEU A 131 22.47 -8.00 -1.24
C LEU A 131 22.67 -9.19 -2.17
N LYS A 132 23.61 -9.08 -3.10
CA LYS A 132 23.94 -10.17 -4.02
C LYS A 132 24.31 -11.47 -3.29
N SER A 133 24.96 -11.36 -2.13
CA SER A 133 25.30 -12.48 -1.25
C SER A 133 24.08 -13.24 -0.74
N ASP A 134 22.93 -12.57 -0.61
CA ASP A 134 21.72 -13.14 -0.03
C ASP A 134 20.83 -13.77 -1.12
N MET A 135 21.04 -13.38 -2.39
CA MET A 135 20.17 -13.77 -3.51
C MET A 135 20.13 -15.28 -3.77
N GLU A 136 21.24 -16.00 -3.64
CA GLU A 136 21.25 -17.45 -3.84
C GLU A 136 20.39 -18.15 -2.79
N ARG A 137 20.59 -17.79 -1.52
CA ARG A 137 19.81 -18.31 -0.40
C ARG A 137 18.33 -17.95 -0.52
N LEU A 138 18.04 -16.70 -0.86
CA LEU A 138 16.68 -16.22 -1.07
C LEU A 138 15.97 -17.01 -2.17
N ARG A 139 16.61 -17.18 -3.34
CA ARG A 139 16.04 -17.96 -4.45
C ARG A 139 15.76 -19.40 -4.04
N ALA A 140 16.67 -20.03 -3.29
CA ALA A 140 16.45 -21.38 -2.77
C ALA A 140 15.26 -21.43 -1.79
N SER A 141 15.15 -20.46 -0.88
CA SER A 141 14.00 -20.36 0.04
C SER A 141 12.68 -20.12 -0.67
N LEU A 142 12.65 -19.24 -1.68
CA LEU A 142 11.46 -18.96 -2.50
C LEU A 142 11.03 -20.21 -3.29
N ALA A 143 11.97 -20.91 -3.94
CA ALA A 143 11.67 -22.14 -4.67
C ALA A 143 11.14 -23.25 -3.76
N ALA A 144 11.70 -23.39 -2.54
CA ALA A 144 11.22 -24.34 -1.56
C ALA A 144 9.81 -23.99 -1.04
N LEU A 145 9.54 -22.71 -0.81
CA LEU A 145 8.20 -22.22 -0.45
C LEU A 145 7.20 -22.46 -1.58
N GLU A 146 7.57 -22.16 -2.82
CA GLU A 146 6.73 -22.37 -4.00
C GLU A 146 6.36 -23.84 -4.18
N SER A 147 7.34 -24.74 -4.07
CA SER A 147 7.12 -26.18 -4.15
C SER A 147 6.15 -26.66 -3.07
N ALA A 148 6.32 -26.21 -1.82
CA ALA A 148 5.42 -26.54 -0.72
C ALA A 148 4.00 -25.97 -0.94
N TYR A 149 3.89 -24.75 -1.45
CA TYR A 149 2.62 -24.10 -1.75
C TYR A 149 1.84 -24.87 -2.83
N ARG A 150 2.50 -25.20 -3.94
CA ARG A 150 1.92 -25.97 -5.04
C ARG A 150 1.53 -27.40 -4.63
N ALA A 151 2.29 -28.01 -3.73
CA ALA A 151 1.98 -29.32 -3.19
C ALA A 151 0.84 -29.33 -2.15
N GLY A 152 0.30 -28.16 -1.78
CA GLY A 152 -0.72 -28.06 -0.74
C GLY A 152 -0.21 -28.46 0.64
N ALA A 153 1.05 -28.12 0.96
CA ALA A 153 1.66 -28.46 2.24
C ALA A 153 0.82 -27.93 3.42
N ASN A 154 0.87 -28.67 4.53
CA ASN A 154 0.16 -28.28 5.74
C ASN A 154 0.68 -26.95 6.31
N LYS A 155 -0.14 -26.32 7.14
CA LYS A 155 0.11 -25.00 7.71
C LYS A 155 1.47 -24.88 8.44
N PRO A 156 1.88 -25.81 9.33
CA PRO A 156 3.19 -25.73 9.97
C PRO A 156 4.37 -25.73 8.97
N SER A 157 4.30 -26.58 7.94
CA SER A 157 5.35 -26.65 6.91
C SER A 157 5.43 -25.33 6.12
N MET A 158 4.27 -24.77 5.76
CA MET A 158 4.18 -23.47 5.08
C MET A 158 4.77 -22.33 5.93
N VAL A 159 4.41 -22.25 7.22
CA VAL A 159 4.97 -21.25 8.14
C VAL A 159 6.49 -21.38 8.25
N ALA A 160 7.02 -22.60 8.38
CA ALA A 160 8.47 -22.82 8.41
C ALA A 160 9.17 -22.33 7.14
N LYS A 161 8.58 -22.54 5.95
CA LYS A 161 9.13 -22.04 4.68
C LYS A 161 9.04 -20.52 4.57
N ILE A 162 7.96 -19.91 5.04
CA ILE A 162 7.83 -18.44 5.12
C ILE A 162 8.94 -17.86 6.00
N LEU A 163 9.17 -18.44 7.18
CA LEU A 163 10.23 -17.99 8.10
C LEU A 163 11.63 -18.08 7.45
N ASN A 164 11.89 -19.11 6.64
CA ASN A 164 13.16 -19.22 5.90
C ASN A 164 13.33 -18.14 4.83
N VAL A 165 12.25 -17.67 4.20
CA VAL A 165 12.29 -16.52 3.28
C VAL A 165 12.55 -15.23 4.05
N LEU A 166 11.84 -15.00 5.15
CA LEU A 166 12.00 -13.80 5.97
C LEU A 166 13.41 -13.70 6.55
N GLU A 167 13.95 -14.82 7.03
CA GLU A 167 15.33 -14.85 7.52
C GLU A 167 16.32 -14.52 6.39
N ALA A 168 16.12 -15.04 5.17
CA ALA A 168 17.02 -14.76 4.04
C ALA A 168 17.02 -13.28 3.64
N VAL A 169 15.92 -12.56 3.89
CA VAL A 169 15.79 -11.11 3.66
C VAL A 169 16.43 -10.28 4.78
N ARG A 170 16.51 -10.82 5.99
CA ARG A 170 16.95 -10.07 7.19
C ARG A 170 18.26 -9.30 6.99
N PRO A 171 19.37 -9.89 6.49
CA PRO A 171 20.65 -9.17 6.40
C PRO A 171 20.55 -7.97 5.44
N SER A 172 19.95 -8.18 4.27
CA SER A 172 19.64 -7.11 3.31
C SER A 172 18.77 -6.01 3.91
N PHE A 173 17.73 -6.35 4.68
CA PHE A 173 16.89 -5.36 5.33
C PHE A 173 17.66 -4.57 6.40
N VAL A 174 18.47 -5.23 7.24
CA VAL A 174 19.29 -4.53 8.25
C VAL A 174 20.24 -3.53 7.59
N HIS A 175 20.79 -3.85 6.42
CA HIS A 175 21.73 -3.00 5.70
C HIS A 175 21.06 -1.85 4.93
N ASN A 176 19.95 -2.16 4.24
CA ASN A 176 19.37 -1.28 3.22
C ASN A 176 17.97 -0.75 3.57
N ALA A 177 17.42 -1.09 4.74
CA ALA A 177 16.12 -0.56 5.10
C ALA A 177 16.17 0.97 5.15
N PRO A 178 15.10 1.65 4.66
CA PRO A 178 15.07 3.11 4.67
C PRO A 178 15.22 3.65 6.10
N ALA A 179 15.49 4.94 6.28
CA ALA A 179 15.30 5.52 7.61
C ALA A 179 13.80 5.45 7.98
N PRO A 180 13.42 5.30 9.26
CA PRO A 180 12.05 5.56 9.67
C PRO A 180 11.66 6.98 9.26
N MET A 181 10.64 7.16 8.44
CA MET A 181 10.15 8.51 8.15
C MET A 181 9.61 9.13 9.45
N ALA A 182 9.94 10.41 9.69
CA ALA A 182 9.32 11.18 10.75
C ALA A 182 7.83 11.32 10.40
N SER A 183 6.96 10.67 11.18
CA SER A 183 5.53 10.80 10.98
C SER A 183 5.10 12.20 11.42
N ASN A 184 4.92 13.12 10.48
CA ASN A 184 4.32 14.44 10.75
C ASN A 184 2.80 14.35 11.04
N GLY A 185 2.29 13.19 11.43
CA GLY A 185 0.88 12.94 11.69
C GLY A 185 -0.03 12.87 10.44
N MET A 186 0.49 13.20 9.26
CA MET A 186 -0.24 13.16 7.98
C MET A 186 0.29 12.08 7.04
N HIS A 187 -0.61 11.32 6.41
CA HIS A 187 -0.30 10.27 5.45
C HIS A 187 0.37 10.85 4.19
N PRO A 188 1.41 10.23 3.59
CA PRO A 188 2.06 10.74 2.38
C PRO A 188 1.13 11.03 1.20
N THR A 189 0.09 10.21 1.00
CA THR A 189 -0.98 10.48 0.03
C THR A 189 -1.74 11.77 0.31
N VAL A 190 -1.98 12.09 1.58
CA VAL A 190 -2.65 13.34 1.98
C VAL A 190 -1.70 14.51 1.77
N MET A 191 -0.43 14.38 2.16
CA MET A 191 0.58 15.41 1.88
C MET A 191 0.66 15.71 0.38
N ARG A 192 0.76 14.68 -0.47
CA ARG A 192 0.80 14.87 -1.92
C ARG A 192 -0.51 15.38 -2.49
N GLY A 193 -1.65 14.96 -1.92
CA GLY A 193 -2.95 15.52 -2.24
C GLY A 193 -3.01 17.02 -1.94
N MET A 194 -2.52 17.43 -0.77
CA MET A 194 -2.42 18.83 -0.35
C MET A 194 -1.42 19.63 -1.19
N ASP A 195 -0.29 19.04 -1.58
CA ASP A 195 0.69 19.69 -2.48
C ASP A 195 0.09 19.92 -3.87
N LEU A 196 -0.64 18.93 -4.40
CA LEU A 196 -1.34 19.06 -5.67
C LEU A 196 -2.49 20.09 -5.60
N LEU A 197 -3.21 20.14 -4.48
CA LEU A 197 -4.22 21.16 -4.21
C LEU A 197 -3.61 22.55 -4.05
N GLY A 198 -2.47 22.67 -3.36
CA GLY A 198 -1.75 23.92 -3.17
C GLY A 198 -1.09 24.43 -4.45
N ALA A 199 -0.61 23.53 -5.32
CA ALA A 199 -0.17 23.88 -6.66
C ALA A 199 -1.33 24.29 -7.58
N ALA A 200 -2.54 23.79 -7.31
CA ALA A 200 -3.78 24.14 -7.98
C ALA A 200 -4.45 25.41 -7.46
N ASP A 201 -3.84 26.16 -6.52
CA ASP A 201 -4.35 27.41 -5.93
C ASP A 201 -4.34 28.61 -6.90
N ARG A 202 -4.86 28.38 -8.12
CA ARG A 202 -5.40 29.37 -9.06
C ARG A 202 -6.76 28.96 -9.63
N GLY A 203 -7.43 27.94 -9.09
CA GLY A 203 -8.79 27.59 -9.48
C GLY A 203 -9.42 26.61 -8.50
N ARG A 204 -10.66 26.89 -8.07
CA ARG A 204 -11.45 26.01 -7.19
C ARG A 204 -11.46 24.60 -7.76
N MET A 205 -11.00 23.62 -7.00
CA MET A 205 -11.08 22.21 -7.38
C MET A 205 -12.02 21.47 -6.43
N ASP A 206 -12.99 20.76 -6.99
CA ASP A 206 -13.93 19.90 -6.27
C ASP A 206 -13.18 18.65 -5.71
N ILE A 207 -13.64 18.09 -4.60
CA ILE A 207 -13.16 16.83 -4.02
C ILE A 207 -13.23 15.71 -5.05
N VAL A 208 -14.28 15.70 -5.89
CA VAL A 208 -14.46 14.73 -6.98
C VAL A 208 -13.38 14.88 -8.05
N GLU A 209 -12.91 16.11 -8.28
CA GLU A 209 -11.89 16.41 -9.26
C GLU A 209 -10.50 16.11 -8.70
N SER A 210 -10.29 16.39 -7.42
CA SER A 210 -9.09 16.03 -6.66
C SER A 210 -8.93 14.50 -6.59
N SER A 211 -10.02 13.77 -6.36
CA SER A 211 -10.02 12.30 -6.32
C SER A 211 -9.76 11.70 -7.71
N ARG A 212 -10.21 12.35 -8.79
CA ARG A 212 -9.86 12.00 -10.17
C ARG A 212 -8.39 12.27 -10.51
N VAL A 213 -7.85 13.41 -10.10
CA VAL A 213 -6.44 13.78 -10.32
C VAL A 213 -5.50 12.88 -9.52
N LEU A 214 -5.85 12.59 -8.28
CA LEU A 214 -5.08 11.72 -7.41
C LEU A 214 -5.34 10.23 -7.67
N LYS A 215 -6.36 9.89 -8.46
CA LYS A 215 -6.81 8.52 -8.74
C LYS A 215 -7.14 7.75 -7.44
N PHE A 216 -8.01 8.33 -6.60
CA PHE A 216 -8.55 7.71 -5.38
C PHE A 216 -10.09 7.78 -5.30
N GLU A 217 -10.69 6.92 -4.48
CA GLU A 217 -12.07 7.09 -4.02
C GLU A 217 -12.18 8.18 -2.95
N SER A 218 -13.26 8.97 -2.98
CA SER A 218 -13.52 10.08 -2.05
C SER A 218 -13.65 9.64 -0.59
N GLU A 219 -14.11 8.40 -0.33
CA GLU A 219 -14.23 7.83 1.01
C GLU A 219 -12.85 7.52 1.63
N LEU A 220 -11.92 6.99 0.82
CA LEU A 220 -10.54 6.73 1.25
C LEU A 220 -9.79 8.04 1.49
N PHE A 221 -10.06 9.07 0.70
CA PHE A 221 -9.49 10.41 0.94
C PHE A 221 -10.00 11.00 2.27
N SER A 222 -11.29 10.83 2.56
CA SER A 222 -11.91 11.33 3.79
C SER A 222 -11.41 10.64 5.07
N SER A 223 -11.06 9.34 5.00
CA SER A 223 -10.54 8.60 6.16
C SER A 223 -9.07 8.91 6.48
N LEU A 224 -8.33 9.50 5.54
CA LEU A 224 -6.92 9.86 5.71
C LEU A 224 -6.72 11.28 6.28
N ILE A 225 -7.76 12.11 6.34
CA ILE A 225 -7.71 13.45 6.94
C ILE A 225 -7.91 13.34 8.46
N PRO A 226 -6.96 13.78 9.30
CA PRO A 226 -7.13 13.75 10.75
C PRO A 226 -8.32 14.61 11.19
N SER A 227 -9.20 14.06 12.02
CA SER A 227 -10.32 14.78 12.65
C SER A 227 -9.79 15.74 13.73
N GLY A 228 -9.29 16.89 13.29
CA GLY A 228 -8.94 18.02 14.14
C GLY A 228 -10.16 18.93 14.42
N PRO A 229 -10.16 19.68 15.53
CA PRO A 229 -11.30 20.52 15.96
C PRO A 229 -11.63 21.69 15.01
N SER A 230 -10.87 21.87 13.93
CA SER A 230 -11.07 22.91 12.91
C SER A 230 -11.90 22.46 11.70
N LEU A 231 -12.29 21.18 11.62
CA LEU A 231 -13.05 20.63 10.49
C LEU A 231 -14.42 20.12 10.98
N LEU A 232 -15.43 20.99 10.87
CA LEU A 232 -16.81 20.64 11.13
C LEU A 232 -17.29 19.57 10.14
N SER A 233 -17.52 18.37 10.66
CA SER A 233 -18.40 17.29 10.18
C SER A 233 -18.62 17.19 8.66
N LEU A 234 -17.80 16.37 8.02
CA LEU A 234 -17.85 15.96 6.60
C LEU A 234 -19.10 15.17 6.16
N LYS A 235 -20.16 15.09 6.96
CA LYS A 235 -21.25 14.15 6.65
C LYS A 235 -22.26 14.60 5.58
N ASN A 236 -22.28 15.87 5.14
CA ASN A 236 -23.30 16.35 4.20
C ASN A 236 -22.86 17.46 3.21
N PHE A 237 -21.56 17.64 2.93
CA PHE A 237 -21.10 18.72 2.05
C PHE A 237 -20.35 18.21 0.81
N HIS A 238 -20.88 18.54 -0.37
CA HIS A 238 -20.24 18.31 -1.68
C HIS A 238 -19.15 19.36 -2.04
N GLN A 239 -18.74 20.21 -1.10
CA GLN A 239 -17.66 21.19 -1.31
C GLN A 239 -16.83 21.33 -0.03
N VAL A 240 -15.51 21.16 -0.14
CA VAL A 240 -14.55 21.51 0.92
C VAL A 240 -13.98 22.89 0.60
N PHE A 241 -14.16 23.83 1.54
CA PHE A 241 -13.49 25.12 1.50
C PHE A 241 -12.26 25.05 2.41
N LEU A 242 -11.08 25.27 1.83
CA LEU A 242 -9.85 25.48 2.59
C LEU A 242 -9.81 26.95 3.03
N VAL A 243 -9.78 27.19 4.33
CA VAL A 243 -9.55 28.54 4.90
C VAL A 243 -8.07 28.64 5.31
N PRO A 244 -7.33 29.68 4.88
CA PRO A 244 -5.93 29.84 5.28
C PRO A 244 -5.84 30.11 6.79
N ALA A 245 -4.76 29.63 7.42
CA ALA A 245 -4.49 29.77 8.85
C ALA A 245 -4.25 31.21 9.36
N SER A 246 -4.37 32.23 8.51
CA SER A 246 -4.32 33.63 8.90
C SER A 246 -5.74 34.13 9.16
N GLY A 247 -6.16 34.05 10.42
CA GLY A 247 -7.52 34.39 10.85
C GLY A 247 -7.95 35.80 10.42
N LEU A 248 -9.04 35.86 9.66
CA LEU A 248 -9.92 37.02 9.61
C LEU A 248 -11.35 36.50 9.39
N LEU A 249 -12.20 36.65 10.41
CA LEU A 249 -13.62 36.35 10.34
C LEU A 249 -14.31 37.34 9.40
N PHE A 250 -15.03 36.83 8.41
CA PHE A 250 -16.21 37.50 7.88
C PHE A 250 -17.35 36.48 7.76
N ALA A 251 -18.33 36.61 8.65
CA ALA A 251 -19.66 36.05 8.45
C ALA A 251 -20.39 36.92 7.43
N LEU A 252 -21.18 36.32 6.52
CA LEU A 252 -22.38 36.96 5.94
C LEU A 252 -23.27 35.96 5.18
N ASP A 253 -24.47 35.81 5.75
CA ASP A 253 -25.82 35.56 5.24
C ASP A 253 -26.14 34.58 4.09
N ALA A 254 -27.07 33.70 4.45
CA ALA A 254 -27.95 32.95 3.59
C ALA A 254 -28.90 33.88 2.81
N ILE A 255 -29.04 33.66 1.50
CA ILE A 255 -30.20 34.12 0.74
C ILE A 255 -30.91 32.87 0.21
N PHE A 256 -32.00 32.52 0.90
CA PHE A 256 -33.08 31.68 0.37
C PHE A 256 -33.75 32.44 -0.78
N THR A 257 -33.79 31.85 -1.97
CA THR A 257 -34.85 32.13 -2.97
C THR A 257 -35.34 30.81 -3.56
N GLY A 258 -36.66 30.64 -3.53
CA GLY A 258 -37.40 29.46 -4.01
C GLY A 258 -38.30 28.92 -2.90
N GLY A 259 -39.59 29.24 -2.79
CA GLY A 259 -40.55 29.53 -3.84
C GLY A 259 -41.43 28.29 -4.09
N PHE A 260 -42.51 28.20 -3.31
CA PHE A 260 -43.76 27.44 -3.50
C PHE A 260 -43.75 26.06 -4.16
N ALA A 261 -44.14 25.05 -3.38
CA ALA A 261 -45.47 24.46 -3.45
C ALA A 261 -45.93 24.06 -2.04
#